data_AF-A0A1B6CJH6-F1
#
_entry.id   AF-A0A1B6CJH6-F1
#
_cell.length_a   1.000
_cell.length_b   1.000
_cell.length_c   1.000
_cell.angle_alpha   90.00
_cell.angle_beta   90.00
_cell.angle_gamma   90.00
#
_symmetry.space_group_name_H-M   'P 1'
#
loop_
_entity.id
_entity.type
_entity.pdbx_description
1 polymer ?
#
loop_
_entity_poly.entity_id
_entity_poly.type
_entity_poly.pdbx_seq_one_letter_code
_entity_poly.pdbx_strand_id
1 'polypeptide(L)'
;AIPQEDDLYKFYSCTKLIRVTVYVLCFLDILKNSSKLKGTLSYRKLQHSPNVVVKCVQKFAFSEDLSHLRSGRPTSTRIQHLRPFPDEHGIIREGGRIHRAHLP
;
A
#
# COMPACT_ATOMS: atom_id res chain seq x y z
N ALA A 1 7.65 27.81 -15.96
CA ALA A 1 6.95 26.80 -16.77
C ALA A 1 6.22 25.87 -15.82
N ILE A 2 4.90 25.77 -15.94
CA ILE A 2 4.11 24.79 -15.18
C ILE A 2 4.47 23.42 -15.78
N PRO A 3 4.92 22.44 -14.99
CA PRO A 3 5.26 21.12 -15.53
C PRO A 3 4.00 20.53 -16.18
N GLN A 4 4.11 20.05 -17.42
CA GLN A 4 3.02 19.29 -18.04
C GLN A 4 2.82 17.97 -17.29
N GLU A 5 1.59 17.45 -17.25
CA GLU A 5 1.24 16.23 -16.49
C GLU A 5 2.16 15.04 -16.78
N ASP A 6 2.67 14.92 -18.01
CA ASP A 6 3.59 13.86 -18.42
C ASP A 6 4.96 13.89 -17.74
N ASP A 7 5.47 15.07 -17.38
CA ASP A 7 6.74 15.19 -16.62
C ASP A 7 6.58 14.63 -15.20
N LEU A 8 5.36 14.64 -14.66
CA LEU A 8 5.05 14.14 -13.33
C LEU A 8 5.17 12.60 -13.29
N TYR A 9 4.75 11.90 -14.36
CA TYR A 9 4.90 10.45 -14.54
C TYR A 9 6.34 9.97 -14.64
N LYS A 10 7.25 10.83 -15.11
CA LYS A 10 8.69 10.55 -15.09
C LYS A 10 9.28 10.52 -13.68
N PHE A 11 8.63 11.18 -12.72
CA PHE A 11 9.01 11.16 -11.30
C PHE A 11 8.23 10.14 -10.46
N TYR A 12 7.19 9.49 -11.01
CA TYR A 12 6.37 8.47 -10.33
C TYR A 12 7.00 7.07 -10.33
N SER A 13 8.28 6.98 -9.97
CA SER A 13 8.86 5.67 -9.62
C SER A 13 8.26 5.20 -8.29
N CYS A 14 7.74 3.96 -8.25
CA CYS A 14 7.30 3.32 -7.00
C CYS A 14 8.36 3.44 -5.90
N THR A 15 9.65 3.34 -6.25
CA THR A 15 10.77 3.50 -5.31
C THR A 15 10.85 4.91 -4.74
N LYS A 16 10.58 5.94 -5.54
CA LYS A 16 10.55 7.34 -5.07
C LYS A 16 9.35 7.54 -4.12
N LEU A 17 8.18 7.01 -4.48
CA LEU A 17 6.98 7.07 -3.65
C LEU A 17 7.21 6.41 -2.29
N ILE A 18 7.75 5.18 -2.27
CA ILE A 18 8.13 4.45 -1.05
C ILE A 18 9.08 5.30 -0.20
N ARG A 19 10.14 5.87 -0.78
CA ARG A 19 11.10 6.72 -0.05
C ARG A 19 10.43 7.95 0.55
N VAL A 20 9.58 8.66 -0.20
CA VAL A 20 8.82 9.80 0.30
C VAL A 20 7.91 9.38 1.45
N THR A 21 7.22 8.23 1.33
CA THR A 21 6.40 7.68 2.41
C THR A 21 7.22 7.41 3.67
N VAL A 22 8.44 6.89 3.56
CA VAL A 22 9.35 6.71 4.72
C VAL A 22 9.64 8.04 5.41
N TYR A 23 9.96 9.09 4.66
CA TYR A 23 10.22 10.41 5.24
C TYR A 23 9.00 10.99 5.96
N VAL A 24 7.81 10.86 5.36
CA VAL A 24 6.54 11.28 6.00
C VAL A 24 6.33 10.51 7.31
N LEU A 25 6.54 9.18 7.33
CA LEU A 25 6.43 8.38 8.54
C LEU A 25 7.46 8.77 9.62
N CYS A 26 8.69 9.13 9.21
CA CYS A 26 9.69 9.67 10.12
C CYS A 26 9.26 11.00 10.72
N PHE A 27 8.73 11.90 9.92
CA PHE A 27 8.25 13.19 10.38
C PHE A 27 7.08 13.05 11.37
N LEU A 28 6.10 12.20 11.07
CA LEU A 28 4.98 11.94 11.98
C LEU A 28 5.43 11.38 13.34
N ASP A 29 6.47 10.54 13.36
CA ASP A 29 7.01 10.02 14.61
C ASP A 29 7.72 11.09 15.45
N ILE A 30 8.41 12.04 14.81
CA ILE A 30 9.01 13.19 15.50
C ILE A 30 7.91 14.02 16.15
N LEU A 31 6.82 14.30 15.41
CA LEU A 31 5.69 15.08 15.94
C LEU A 31 5.02 14.38 17.13
N LYS A 32 4.85 13.05 17.06
CA LYS A 32 4.23 12.25 18.13
C LYS A 32 5.13 12.05 19.34
N ASN A 33 6.45 12.01 19.16
CA ASN A 33 7.42 11.74 20.21
C ASN A 33 8.42 12.89 20.33
N SER A 34 7.93 14.09 20.62
CA SER A 34 8.73 15.32 20.72
C SER A 34 9.92 15.22 21.70
N SER A 35 9.84 14.33 22.70
CA SER A 35 10.92 14.06 23.66
C SER A 35 12.05 13.16 23.12
N LYS A 36 11.85 12.50 21.98
CA LYS A 36 12.85 11.68 21.29
C LYS A 36 13.06 12.24 19.88
N LEU A 37 13.88 13.29 19.76
CA LEU A 37 14.40 13.85 18.51
C LEU A 37 15.32 12.88 17.75
N LYS A 38 14.86 11.65 17.51
CA LYS A 38 15.51 10.65 16.67
C LYS A 38 14.49 10.09 15.70
N GLY A 39 14.06 10.94 14.78
CA GLY A 39 13.40 10.50 13.55
C GLY A 39 14.40 9.79 12.63
N THR A 40 14.93 8.66 13.07
CA THR A 40 15.93 7.90 12.29
C THR A 40 15.21 7.08 11.22
N LEU A 41 15.77 7.10 10.02
CA LEU A 41 15.34 6.24 8.92
C LEU A 41 15.62 4.79 9.33
N SER A 42 14.60 4.10 9.84
CA SER A 42 14.71 2.72 10.28
C SER A 42 14.43 1.78 9.11
N TYR A 43 15.19 0.69 9.00
CA TYR A 43 14.91 -0.41 8.08
C TYR A 43 13.46 -0.90 8.19
N ARG A 44 12.89 -0.93 9.41
CA ARG A 44 11.48 -1.31 9.62
C ARG A 44 10.50 -0.38 8.90
N LYS A 45 10.78 0.93 8.87
CA LYS A 45 9.94 1.90 8.15
C LYS A 45 10.05 1.70 6.65
N LEU A 46 11.25 1.43 6.15
CA LEU A 46 11.45 1.10 4.73
C LEU A 46 10.66 -0.15 4.35
N GLN A 47 10.73 -1.22 5.15
CA GLN A 47 9.97 -2.45 4.94
C GLN A 47 8.45 -2.25 5.03
N HIS A 48 7.98 -1.36 5.92
CA HIS A 48 6.55 -1.10 6.08
C HIS A 48 5.96 -0.16 5.03
N SER A 49 6.77 0.76 4.49
CA SER A 49 6.29 1.82 3.60
C SER A 49 5.58 1.36 2.31
N PRO A 50 5.96 0.24 1.64
CA PRO A 50 5.18 -0.30 0.54
C PRO A 50 3.76 -0.68 0.94
N ASN A 51 3.58 -1.31 2.10
CA ASN A 51 2.26 -1.70 2.60
C ASN A 51 1.38 -0.46 2.88
N VAL A 52 1.97 0.64 3.37
CA VAL A 52 1.25 1.91 3.53
C VAL A 52 0.76 2.43 2.18
N VAL A 53 1.63 2.45 1.17
CA VAL A 53 1.27 2.89 -0.19
C VAL A 53 0.15 2.03 -0.78
N VAL A 54 0.29 0.69 -0.74
CA VAL A 54 -0.73 -0.23 -1.25
C VAL A 54 -2.05 -0.03 -0.52
N LYS A 55 -2.02 0.09 0.82
CA LYS A 55 -3.22 0.32 1.62
C LYS A 55 -3.91 1.63 1.28
N CYS A 56 -3.16 2.70 1.00
CA CYS A 56 -3.72 3.97 0.54
C CYS A 56 -4.40 3.83 -0.82
N VAL A 57 -3.72 3.21 -1.80
CA VAL A 57 -4.30 2.99 -3.14
C VAL A 57 -5.54 2.10 -3.05
N GLN A 58 -5.52 1.03 -2.25
CA GLN A 58 -6.67 0.14 -2.11
C GLN A 58 -7.86 0.80 -1.41
N LYS A 59 -7.61 1.64 -0.41
CA LYS A 59 -8.69 2.45 0.19
C LYS A 59 -9.35 3.39 -0.82
N PHE A 60 -8.61 3.87 -1.81
CA PHE A 60 -9.15 4.75 -2.83
C PHE A 60 -9.86 3.97 -3.94
N ALA A 61 -9.21 2.96 -4.51
CA ALA A 61 -9.68 2.26 -5.70
C ALA A 61 -10.59 1.04 -5.42
N PHE A 62 -10.54 0.48 -4.21
CA PHE A 62 -11.21 -0.77 -3.80
C PHE A 62 -11.93 -0.60 -2.45
N SER A 63 -12.45 0.60 -2.17
CA SER A 63 -13.12 0.93 -0.90
C SER A 63 -14.32 0.03 -0.62
N GLU A 64 -15.18 -0.19 -1.63
CA GLU A 64 -16.35 -1.06 -1.55
C GLU A 64 -15.93 -2.52 -1.34
N ASP A 65 -14.97 -3.00 -2.12
CA ASP A 65 -14.43 -4.36 -1.98
C ASP A 65 -13.84 -4.63 -0.60
N LEU A 66 -13.10 -3.65 -0.04
CA LEU A 66 -12.60 -3.72 1.33
C LEU A 66 -13.74 -3.82 2.35
N SER A 67 -14.83 -3.07 2.16
CA SER A 67 -16.01 -3.12 3.03
C SER A 67 -16.72 -4.47 2.93
N HIS A 68 -16.88 -4.99 1.72
CA HIS A 68 -17.48 -6.30 1.47
C HIS A 68 -16.67 -7.42 2.10
N LEU A 69 -15.36 -7.46 1.89
CA LEU A 69 -14.48 -8.47 2.49
C LEU A 69 -14.55 -8.45 4.02
N ARG A 70 -14.61 -7.28 4.65
CA ARG A 70 -14.73 -7.16 6.11
C ARG A 70 -16.08 -7.62 6.66
N SER A 71 -17.13 -7.55 5.84
CA SER A 71 -18.49 -7.97 6.22
C SER A 71 -18.85 -9.38 5.73
N GLY A 72 -17.88 -10.13 5.19
CA GLY A 72 -18.10 -11.46 4.64
C GLY A 72 -18.95 -11.48 3.36
N ARG A 73 -19.07 -10.33 2.68
CA ARG A 73 -19.79 -10.20 1.41
C ARG A 73 -18.87 -10.42 0.21
N PRO A 74 -19.41 -10.85 -0.93
CA PRO A 74 -18.65 -10.94 -2.17
C PRO A 74 -18.12 -9.57 -2.61
N THR A 75 -16.89 -9.54 -3.13
CA THR A 75 -16.35 -8.36 -3.82
C THR A 75 -17.02 -8.13 -5.17
N SER A 76 -16.75 -6.99 -5.77
CA SER A 76 -17.09 -6.68 -7.15
C SER A 76 -16.58 -7.75 -8.11
N THR A 77 -17.34 -7.97 -9.20
CA THR A 77 -17.00 -8.93 -10.26
C THR A 77 -15.61 -8.69 -10.85
N ARG A 78 -15.12 -7.44 -10.80
CA ARG A 78 -13.80 -7.01 -11.25
C ARG A 78 -12.65 -7.79 -10.60
N ILE A 79 -12.76 -8.10 -9.31
CA ILE A 79 -11.69 -8.79 -8.57
C ILE A 79 -12.12 -10.11 -7.94
N GLN A 80 -13.42 -10.43 -7.93
CA GLN A 80 -13.96 -11.64 -7.30
C GLN A 80 -13.30 -12.93 -7.81
N HIS A 81 -12.98 -13.00 -9.11
CA HIS A 81 -12.32 -14.15 -9.73
C HIS A 81 -10.89 -14.40 -9.21
N LEU A 82 -10.26 -13.39 -8.60
CA LEU A 82 -8.93 -13.47 -7.98
C LEU A 82 -8.98 -14.03 -6.55
N ARG A 83 -10.19 -14.39 -6.06
CA ARG A 83 -10.46 -14.84 -4.70
C ARG A 83 -9.80 -13.91 -3.66
N PRO A 84 -10.19 -12.63 -3.65
CA PRO A 84 -9.54 -11.63 -2.82
C PRO A 84 -9.79 -11.91 -1.34
N PHE A 85 -8.78 -11.68 -0.51
CA PHE A 85 -8.88 -11.77 0.95
C PHE A 85 -8.02 -10.69 1.61
N PRO A 86 -8.41 -10.15 2.78
CA PRO A 86 -7.55 -9.24 3.53
C PRO A 86 -6.44 -10.01 4.27
N ASP A 87 -5.19 -9.55 4.16
CA ASP A 87 -4.07 -10.06 4.98
C ASP A 87 -4.07 -9.48 6.40
N GLU A 88 -3.07 -9.84 7.22
CA GLU A 88 -2.89 -9.33 8.58
C GLU A 88 -2.70 -7.81 8.67
N HIS A 89 -2.37 -7.15 7.55
CA HIS A 89 -2.24 -5.70 7.45
C HIS A 89 -3.51 -5.02 6.92
N GLY A 90 -4.55 -5.79 6.61
CA GLY A 90 -5.81 -5.33 6.04
C GLY A 90 -5.68 -4.88 4.58
N ILE A 91 -4.71 -5.44 3.86
CA ILE A 91 -4.49 -5.26 2.42
C ILE A 91 -5.17 -6.41 1.70
N ILE A 92 -5.92 -6.10 0.65
CA ILE A 92 -6.47 -7.13 -0.24
C ILE A 92 -5.31 -7.84 -0.94
N ARG A 93 -5.23 -9.14 -0.73
CA ARG A 93 -4.36 -10.09 -1.43
C ARG A 93 -5.22 -10.99 -2.30
N GLU A 94 -4.61 -11.53 -3.35
CA GLU A 94 -5.23 -12.55 -4.19
C GLU A 94 -4.97 -13.93 -3.59
N GLY A 95 -5.95 -14.83 -3.67
CA GLY A 95 -5.88 -16.23 -3.23
C GLY A 95 -4.92 -17.12 -4.03
N GLY A 96 -3.81 -16.57 -4.52
CA GLY A 96 -2.70 -17.23 -5.18
C GLY A 96 -2.99 -17.85 -6.55
N ARG A 97 -1.97 -17.82 -7.43
CA ARG A 97 -1.89 -18.65 -8.65
C ARG A 97 -1.29 -20.04 -8.38
N ILE A 98 -1.01 -20.39 -7.12
CA ILE A 98 -0.32 -21.65 -6.74
C ILE A 98 -1.12 -22.87 -7.20
N HIS A 99 -2.46 -22.77 -7.21
CA HIS A 99 -3.35 -23.80 -7.75
C HIS A 99 -3.31 -23.93 -9.30
N ARG A 100 -2.66 -23.00 -9.99
CA ARG A 100 -2.49 -22.96 -11.46
C ARG A 100 -1.02 -22.95 -11.89
N ALA A 101 -0.08 -23.00 -10.94
CA ALA A 101 1.33 -23.14 -11.25
C ALA A 101 1.62 -24.64 -11.39
N HIS A 102 2.15 -25.06 -12.54
CA HIS A 102 2.81 -26.36 -12.65
C HIS A 102 4.10 -26.28 -11.82
N LEU A 103 3.97 -26.59 -10.53
CA LEU A 103 5.10 -26.80 -9.64
C LEU A 103 5.47 -28.29 -9.71
N PRO A 104 6.74 -28.65 -9.96
CA PRO A 104 7.21 -30.02 -9.82
C PRO A 104 7.14 -30.50 -8.37
#